data_AF-Q7V7X2-F1
#
_entry.id   AF-Q7V7X2-F1
#
_cell.length_a   1.000
_cell.length_b   1.000
_cell.length_c   1.000
_cell.angle_alpha   90.00
_cell.angle_beta   90.00
_cell.angle_gamma   90.00
#
_symmetry.space_group_name_H-M   'P 1'
#
loop_
_entity.id
_entity.type
_entity.pdbx_description
1 polymer ?
#
loop_
_entity_poly.entity_id
_entity_poly.type
_entity_poly.pdbx_seq_one_letter_code
_entity_poly.pdbx_strand_id
1 'polypeptide(L)'
;MASLARAAEVGPGFLPEESIFLAVTCGDVVIVQDNQRHAPESWWMGEVIHIVSGARGPDPSLFQVACIDTGVIKTVNADQVTKVVRSVRSQHQQNECISER
;
A
#
# COMPACT_ATOMS: atom_id res chain seq x y z
N MET A 1 -29.71 29.48 -12.34
CA MET A 1 -28.82 28.49 -13.00
C MET A 1 -28.07 27.73 -11.93
N ALA A 2 -28.74 26.80 -11.24
CA ALA A 2 -28.10 25.93 -10.25
C ALA A 2 -27.72 24.62 -10.94
N SER A 3 -26.43 24.32 -11.03
CA SER A 3 -25.95 23.06 -11.62
C SER A 3 -25.57 22.11 -10.49
N LEU A 4 -26.19 20.93 -10.50
CA LEU A 4 -26.18 19.93 -9.43
C LEU A 4 -24.77 19.37 -9.17
N ALA A 5 -24.35 19.41 -7.91
CA ALA A 5 -23.30 18.55 -7.40
C ALA A 5 -23.78 17.09 -7.47
N ARG A 6 -23.06 16.25 -8.20
CA ARG A 6 -23.32 14.82 -8.29
C ARG A 6 -22.81 14.16 -7.01
N ALA A 7 -23.74 13.92 -6.07
CA ALA A 7 -23.53 13.06 -4.92
C ALA A 7 -23.25 11.64 -5.41
N ALA A 8 -22.03 11.15 -5.19
CA ALA A 8 -21.73 9.73 -5.31
C ALA A 8 -22.22 9.05 -4.04
N GLU A 9 -23.31 8.29 -4.16
CA GLU A 9 -23.81 7.45 -3.08
C GLU A 9 -22.82 6.33 -2.81
N VAL A 10 -22.16 6.38 -1.65
CA VAL A 10 -21.37 5.27 -1.08
C VAL A 10 -22.34 4.42 -0.26
N GLY A 11 -22.52 3.17 -0.70
CA GLY A 11 -23.33 2.16 -0.01
C GLY A 11 -22.79 1.83 1.39
N PRO A 12 -23.61 1.17 2.24
CA PRO A 12 -23.37 1.10 3.66
C PRO A 12 -22.27 0.07 3.97
N GLY A 13 -21.17 0.51 4.59
CA GLY A 13 -20.22 -0.38 5.24
C GLY A 13 -18.73 -0.11 5.03
N PHE A 14 -18.32 0.91 4.27
CA PHE A 14 -16.92 1.32 4.24
C PHE A 14 -16.66 2.20 5.48
N LEU A 15 -16.39 1.57 6.63
CA LEU A 15 -15.63 2.26 7.67
C LEU A 15 -14.37 2.81 6.99
N PRO A 16 -13.93 4.04 7.29
CA PRO A 16 -12.79 4.62 6.60
C PRO A 16 -11.65 3.64 6.77
N GLU A 17 -11.29 2.97 5.68
CA GLU A 17 -10.08 2.17 5.64
C GLU A 17 -8.98 3.17 5.90
N GLU A 18 -8.56 3.24 7.17
CA GLU A 18 -7.41 4.01 7.61
C GLU A 18 -6.35 3.68 6.58
N SER A 19 -6.07 4.69 5.77
CA SER A 19 -5.39 4.55 4.50
C SER A 19 -4.21 3.62 4.71
N ILE A 20 -4.30 2.39 4.20
CA ILE A 20 -3.38 1.31 4.58
C ILE A 20 -1.92 1.71 4.31
N PHE A 21 -1.71 2.60 3.35
CA PHE A 21 -0.44 3.23 3.03
C PHE A 21 0.19 4.03 4.19
N LEU A 22 -0.60 4.57 5.13
CA LEU A 22 -0.13 5.24 6.33
C LEU A 22 0.48 4.26 7.35
N ALA A 23 0.06 2.99 7.31
CA ALA A 23 0.57 1.94 8.18
C ALA A 23 1.79 1.20 7.61
N VAL A 24 2.10 1.40 6.33
CA VAL A 24 3.23 0.76 5.63
C VAL A 24 4.57 1.25 6.18
N THR A 25 5.48 0.32 6.42
CA THR A 25 6.86 0.57 6.84
C THR A 25 7.87 -0.05 5.88
N CYS A 26 9.12 0.44 5.90
CA CYS A 26 10.19 -0.18 5.11
C CYS A 26 10.41 -1.65 5.55
N GLY A 27 10.51 -2.54 4.59
CA GLY A 27 10.59 -3.99 4.73
C GLY A 27 9.24 -4.71 4.66
N ASP A 28 8.12 -3.98 4.66
CA ASP A 28 6.80 -4.60 4.48
C ASP A 28 6.65 -5.11 3.05
N VAL A 29 6.02 -6.29 2.92
CA VAL A 29 5.65 -6.84 1.61
C VAL A 29 4.23 -6.40 1.29
N VAL A 30 4.05 -5.76 0.15
CA VAL A 30 2.80 -5.15 -0.28
C VAL A 30 2.34 -5.67 -1.63
N ILE A 31 1.03 -5.58 -1.87
CA ILE A 31 0.41 -5.76 -3.19
C ILE A 31 0.26 -4.38 -3.81
N VAL A 32 0.81 -4.24 -5.02
CA VAL A 32 0.68 -3.05 -5.84
C VAL A 32 -0.23 -3.37 -7.01
N GLN A 33 -1.28 -2.56 -7.19
CA GLN A 33 -2.12 -2.61 -8.38
C GLN A 33 -1.58 -1.64 -9.43
N ASP A 34 -1.27 -2.16 -10.62
CA ASP A 34 -0.84 -1.33 -11.73
C ASP A 34 -2.06 -0.63 -12.35
N ASN A 35 -2.04 0.70 -12.35
CA ASN A 35 -3.10 1.51 -12.97
C ASN A 35 -2.91 1.66 -14.49
N GLN A 36 -2.16 0.76 -15.13
CA GLN A 36 -2.01 0.75 -16.58
C GLN A 36 -3.37 0.58 -17.26
N ARG A 37 -3.76 1.59 -18.05
CA ARG A 37 -5.05 1.64 -18.77
C ARG A 37 -5.32 0.45 -19.70
N HIS A 38 -4.30 -0.34 -20.03
CA HIS A 38 -4.38 -1.49 -20.92
C HIS A 38 -4.48 -2.84 -20.20
N ALA A 39 -4.27 -2.89 -18.88
CA ALA A 39 -4.36 -4.12 -18.09
C ALA A 39 -4.83 -3.79 -16.64
N PRO A 40 -6.11 -3.45 -16.45
CA PRO A 40 -6.64 -2.96 -15.16
C PRO A 40 -6.56 -3.96 -13.99
N GLU A 41 -6.31 -5.24 -14.28
CA GLU A 41 -6.21 -6.33 -13.30
C GLU A 41 -4.77 -6.79 -13.04
N SER A 42 -3.76 -6.01 -13.48
CA SER A 42 -2.36 -6.37 -13.31
C SER A 42 -1.86 -5.95 -11.92
N TRP A 43 -1.83 -6.88 -10.98
CA TRP A 43 -1.21 -6.68 -9.66
C TRP A 43 0.15 -7.38 -9.58
N TRP A 44 1.03 -6.89 -8.71
CA TRP A 44 2.30 -7.53 -8.40
C TRP A 44 2.66 -7.34 -6.94
N MET A 45 3.55 -8.21 -6.44
CA MET A 45 4.01 -8.17 -5.05
C MET A 45 5.42 -7.61 -4.96
N GLY A 46 5.65 -6.75 -3.98
CA GLY A 46 6.96 -6.19 -3.76
C GLY A 46 7.22 -5.78 -2.33
N GLU A 47 8.49 -5.65 -1.99
CA GLU A 47 8.95 -5.21 -0.69
C GLU A 47 9.22 -3.70 -0.71
N VAL A 48 8.70 -2.98 0.27
CA VAL A 48 8.90 -1.53 0.40
C VAL A 48 10.31 -1.27 0.89
N ILE A 49 11.14 -0.66 0.05
CA ILE A 49 12.53 -0.35 0.42
C ILE A 49 12.69 1.07 0.96
N HIS A 50 11.83 1.99 0.52
CA HIS A 50 11.90 3.39 0.91
C HIS A 50 10.55 4.09 0.77
N ILE A 51 10.24 4.96 1.73
CA ILE A 51 9.01 5.75 1.78
C ILE A 51 9.37 7.20 1.48
N VAL A 52 8.69 7.80 0.51
CA VAL A 52 8.88 9.20 0.14
C VAL A 52 7.65 10.00 0.57
N SER A 53 7.83 10.89 1.55
CA SER A 53 6.80 11.83 1.97
C SER A 53 6.52 12.89 0.90
N GLY A 54 5.28 13.35 0.82
CA GLY A 54 4.87 14.37 -0.13
C GLY A 54 5.46 15.75 0.19
N ALA A 55 5.56 16.62 -0.83
CA ALA A 55 6.03 18.00 -0.63
C ALA A 55 5.08 18.88 0.23
N ARG A 56 3.85 18.41 0.48
CA ARG A 56 2.77 19.18 1.13
C ARG A 56 2.47 18.71 2.56
N GLY A 57 3.16 17.70 3.07
CA GLY A 57 2.90 17.14 4.41
C GLY A 57 3.79 15.94 4.71
N PRO A 58 3.80 15.47 5.97
CA PRO A 58 4.58 14.29 6.37
C PRO A 58 4.05 12.99 5.77
N ASP A 59 2.84 13.00 5.20
CA ASP A 59 2.17 11.81 4.69
C ASP A 59 2.94 11.18 3.51
N PRO A 60 3.07 9.85 3.48
CA PRO A 60 3.73 9.13 2.41
C PRO A 60 2.96 9.30 1.09
N SER A 61 3.65 9.82 0.08
CA SER A 61 3.07 10.06 -1.26
C SER A 61 3.52 9.02 -2.28
N LEU A 62 4.76 8.53 -2.16
CA LEU A 62 5.34 7.53 -3.06
C LEU A 62 6.06 6.46 -2.25
N PHE A 63 6.07 5.25 -2.78
CA PHE A 63 6.85 4.13 -2.26
C PHE A 63 7.82 3.64 -3.32
N GLN A 64 9.06 3.39 -2.92
CA GLN A 64 9.96 2.58 -3.72
C GLN A 64 9.77 1.12 -3.31
N VAL A 65 9.40 0.29 -4.27
CA VAL A 65 9.03 -1.09 -4.05
C VAL A 65 9.88 -1.97 -4.97
N ALA A 66 10.57 -2.95 -4.39
CA ALA A 66 11.32 -3.96 -5.12
C ALA A 66 10.39 -5.14 -5.45
N CYS A 67 10.21 -5.44 -6.74
CA CYS A 67 9.40 -6.59 -7.17
C CYS A 67 10.07 -7.89 -6.73
N ILE A 68 9.32 -8.76 -6.04
CA ILE A 68 9.85 -10.03 -5.52
C ILE A 68 10.18 -11.00 -6.66
N ASP A 69 9.42 -10.96 -7.75
CA ASP A 69 9.60 -11.88 -8.88
C ASP A 69 10.79 -11.50 -9.77
N THR A 70 11.08 -10.20 -9.90
CA THR A 70 12.04 -9.69 -10.90
C THR A 70 13.24 -8.95 -10.30
N GLY A 71 13.15 -8.54 -9.03
CA GLY A 71 14.14 -7.67 -8.38
C GLY A 71 14.13 -6.22 -8.86
N VAL A 72 13.25 -5.85 -9.80
CA VAL A 72 13.18 -4.48 -10.33
C VAL A 72 12.57 -3.55 -9.28
N ILE A 73 13.24 -2.43 -9.02
CA ILE A 73 12.75 -1.37 -8.13
C ILE A 73 11.87 -0.42 -8.94
N LYS A 74 10.65 -0.19 -8.47
CA LYS A 74 9.69 0.75 -9.06
C LYS A 74 9.22 1.75 -8.01
N THR A 75 9.09 3.01 -8.42
CA THR A 75 8.42 4.03 -7.59
C THR A 75 6.93 4.02 -7.93
N VAL A 76 6.09 3.77 -6.94
CA VAL A 76 4.63 3.64 -7.07
C VAL A 76 3.95 4.66 -6.17
N ASN A 77 2.74 5.08 -6.54
CA ASN A 77 1.96 5.99 -5.72
C ASN A 77 1.36 5.26 -4.51
N ALA A 78 1.08 6.01 -3.45
CA ALA A 78 0.50 5.43 -2.24
C ALA A 78 -0.89 4.80 -2.45
N ASP A 79 -1.68 5.30 -3.40
CA ASP A 79 -2.99 4.77 -3.78
C ASP A 79 -2.90 3.44 -4.53
N GLN A 80 -1.75 3.14 -5.16
CA GLN A 80 -1.52 1.87 -5.85
C GLN A 80 -1.24 0.72 -4.89
N VAL A 81 -0.89 1.02 -3.64
CA VAL A 81 -0.68 0.02 -2.59
C VAL A 81 -2.03 -0.35 -2.00
N THR A 82 -2.52 -1.53 -2.35
CA THR A 82 -3.88 -1.99 -1.98
C THR A 82 -3.90 -2.93 -0.80
N LYS A 83 -2.76 -3.54 -0.43
CA LYS A 83 -2.68 -4.43 0.72
C LYS A 83 -1.26 -4.61 1.24
N VAL A 84 -1.11 -4.78 2.56
CA VAL A 84 0.12 -5.30 3.20
C VAL A 84 -0.05 -6.81 3.43
N VAL A 85 0.84 -7.61 2.86
CA VAL A 85 0.83 -9.09 2.96
C VAL A 85 1.65 -9.56 4.15
N ARG A 86 2.80 -8.92 4.39
CA ARG A 86 3.68 -9.21 5.52
C ARG A 86 4.13 -7.89 6.11
N SER A 87 3.90 -7.73 7.41
CA SER A 87 4.49 -6.61 8.14
C SER A 87 5.74 -7.05 8.91
N VAL A 88 6.81 -6.25 8.84
CA VAL A 88 8.03 -6.46 9.62
C VAL A 88 7.79 -6.31 11.12
N ARG A 89 6.79 -5.51 11.52
CA ARG A 89 6.42 -5.36 12.93
C ARG A 89 5.87 -6.67 13.52
N SER A 90 5.21 -7.49 12.70
CA SER A 90 4.68 -8.79 13.12
C SER A 90 5.75 -9.88 13.23
N GLN A 91 6.86 -9.75 12.51
CA GLN A 91 7.97 -10.71 12.54
C GLN A 91 8.71 -10.69 13.89
N HIS A 92 8.76 -9.55 14.59
CA HIS A 92 9.41 -9.49 15.91
C HIS A 92 8.67 -10.30 16.98
N GLN A 93 7.36 -10.54 16.82
CA GLN A 93 6.58 -11.31 17.78
C GLN A 93 6.62 -12.83 17.52
N GLN A 94 6.82 -13.25 16.26
CA GLN A 94 6.89 -14.68 15.89
C GLN A 94 8.21 -15.35 16.26
N ASN A 95 9.28 -14.58 16.47
CA ASN A 95 10.59 -15.13 16.79
C ASN A 95 10.70 -15.55 18.27
N GLU A 96 9.86 -14.97 19.15
CA GLU A 96 9.84 -15.25 20.59
C GLU A 96 9.03 -16.52 20.93
N CYS A 97 8.11 -16.97 20.08
CA CYS A 97 7.24 -18.11 20.39
C CYS A 97 7.82 -19.49 20.00
N ILE A 98 9.05 -19.55 19.48
CA ILE A 98 9.71 -20.80 19.07
C ILE A 98 10.74 -21.27 20.12
N SER A 99 11.00 -20.48 21.17
CA SER A 99 12.01 -20.78 22.20
C SER A 99 11.45 -21.38 23.50
N GLU A 100 10.30 -22.07 23.45
CA GLU A 100 9.76 -22.81 24.61
C GLU A 100 9.36 -24.26 24.26
N ARG A 101 10.26 -25.00 23.59
CA ARG A 101 10.19 -26.47 23.55
C ARG A 101 11.51 -27.11 23.91
#